data_AF-A0A9D1E9Y2-F1
#
_entry.id   AF-A0A9D1E9Y2-F1
#
_cell.length_a   1.000
_cell.length_b   1.000
_cell.length_c   1.000
_cell.angle_alpha   90.00
_cell.angle_beta   90.00
_cell.angle_gamma   90.00
#
_symmetry.space_group_name_H-M   'P 1'
#
loop_
_entity.id
_entity.type
_entity.pdbx_description
1 polymer ?
#
loop_
_entity_poly.entity_id
_entity_poly.type
_entity_poly.pdbx_seq_one_letter_code
_entity_poly.pdbx_strand_id
1 'polypeptide(L)'
;MVTRVEDITFRYSHHREAVKELVSIFWEKEGVIALVFGGSVAKHMERPDSDIDAMVVVTDDFYAKAKEENCTAGMIPMGDCAYPGGYFDYKYMTKDFIRDAAEKASEPTRNSFIGSHVMFSADPEVTELVSKIPVFQEREYEDKMLSFFSDLQLNYQYFWKICRPEGYMKIRTASEIVYSLYRMVLQENRILFPCNRRLEEFVKNAPDQPEHMVEYCEEFCRTLEDEAVDKAVEAWMNWTKYDYPKDTAVCQSRYCADFEQWWREPRPLIAEW
;
A
#
# COMPACT_ATOMS: atom_id res chain seq x y z
N MET A 1 -21.08 0.26 -8.33
CA MET A 1 -22.26 1.14 -8.46
C MET A 1 -21.77 2.57 -8.36
N VAL A 2 -22.36 3.51 -9.10
CA VAL A 2 -22.06 4.93 -8.91
C VAL A 2 -22.64 5.39 -7.57
N THR A 3 -21.87 6.12 -6.77
CA THR A 3 -22.24 6.58 -5.43
C THR A 3 -22.49 8.08 -5.45
N ARG A 4 -23.60 8.53 -4.86
CA ARG A 4 -23.87 9.96 -4.66
C ARG A 4 -23.16 10.46 -3.41
N VAL A 5 -22.72 11.70 -3.41
CA VAL A 5 -22.01 12.29 -2.25
C VAL A 5 -22.86 12.25 -0.99
N GLU A 6 -24.16 12.38 -1.13
CA GLU A 6 -25.14 12.35 -0.02
C GLU A 6 -25.19 11.00 0.68
N ASP A 7 -24.88 9.91 -0.04
CA ASP A 7 -24.90 8.55 0.48
C ASP A 7 -23.59 8.18 1.22
N ILE A 8 -22.58 9.06 1.18
CA ILE A 8 -21.30 8.88 1.88
C ILE A 8 -21.35 9.56 3.25
N THR A 9 -20.88 8.83 4.27
CA THR A 9 -20.68 9.37 5.62
C THR A 9 -19.34 10.10 5.67
N PHE A 10 -19.31 11.32 6.20
CA PHE A 10 -18.08 12.08 6.39
C PHE A 10 -17.90 12.42 7.87
N ARG A 11 -16.69 12.31 8.40
CA ARG A 11 -16.39 12.75 9.79
C ARG A 11 -16.47 14.28 9.91
N TYR A 12 -16.05 14.98 8.87
CA TYR A 12 -16.04 16.44 8.82
C TYR A 12 -16.91 16.94 7.67
N SER A 13 -17.80 17.89 7.94
CA SER A 13 -18.76 18.40 6.95
C SER A 13 -18.07 19.06 5.75
N HIS A 14 -16.93 19.71 5.96
CA HIS A 14 -16.19 20.37 4.88
C HIS A 14 -15.63 19.39 3.84
N HIS A 15 -15.32 18.15 4.21
CA HIS A 15 -14.90 17.13 3.24
C HIS A 15 -16.04 16.75 2.30
N ARG A 16 -17.29 16.75 2.77
CA ARG A 16 -18.47 16.51 1.91
C ARG A 16 -18.56 17.57 0.82
N GLU A 17 -18.45 18.83 1.20
CA GLU A 17 -18.54 19.95 0.25
C GLU A 17 -17.36 19.94 -0.72
N ALA A 18 -16.15 19.63 -0.23
CA ALA A 18 -14.96 19.47 -1.05
C ALA A 18 -15.11 18.35 -2.09
N VAL A 19 -15.72 17.20 -1.74
CA VAL A 19 -15.99 16.13 -2.71
C VAL A 19 -17.03 16.56 -3.75
N LYS A 20 -18.06 17.35 -3.41
CA LYS A 20 -19.00 17.88 -4.40
C LYS A 20 -18.31 18.78 -5.43
N GLU A 21 -17.41 19.64 -4.95
CA GLU A 21 -16.61 20.52 -5.81
C GLU A 21 -15.68 19.72 -6.72
N LEU A 22 -14.98 18.73 -6.18
CA LEU A 22 -14.16 17.80 -6.96
C LEU A 22 -14.97 17.12 -8.08
N VAL A 23 -16.18 16.64 -7.78
CA VAL A 23 -17.08 16.05 -8.77
C VAL A 23 -17.40 17.06 -9.87
N SER A 24 -17.75 18.30 -9.51
CA SER A 24 -18.06 19.36 -10.48
C SER A 24 -16.89 19.69 -11.42
N ILE A 25 -15.66 19.73 -10.89
CA ILE A 25 -14.45 20.03 -11.66
C ILE A 25 -14.22 19.00 -12.78
N PHE A 26 -14.39 17.71 -12.46
CA PHE A 26 -14.09 16.63 -13.41
C PHE A 26 -15.27 16.21 -14.28
N TRP A 27 -16.51 16.48 -13.85
CA TRP A 27 -17.71 16.10 -14.62
C TRP A 27 -17.75 16.74 -16.01
N GLU A 28 -17.35 18.00 -16.13
CA GLU A 28 -17.39 18.75 -17.39
C GLU A 28 -16.11 18.62 -18.22
N LYS A 29 -15.10 17.89 -17.71
CA LYS A 29 -13.78 17.85 -18.33
C LYS A 29 -13.74 16.85 -19.48
N GLU A 30 -13.53 17.35 -20.69
CA GLU A 30 -13.37 16.53 -21.89
C GLU A 30 -12.23 15.50 -21.70
N GLY A 31 -12.51 14.25 -22.09
CA GLY A 31 -11.58 13.12 -21.94
C GLY A 31 -11.64 12.40 -20.59
N VAL A 32 -12.43 12.87 -19.61
CA VAL A 32 -12.68 12.14 -18.36
C VAL A 32 -13.82 11.13 -18.56
N ILE A 33 -13.54 9.86 -18.22
CA ILE A 33 -14.47 8.73 -18.31
C ILE A 33 -15.15 8.50 -16.96
N ALA A 34 -14.39 8.51 -15.88
CA ALA A 34 -14.89 8.26 -14.53
C ALA A 34 -14.07 9.00 -13.47
N LEU A 35 -14.72 9.28 -12.35
CA LEU A 35 -14.07 9.82 -11.16
C LEU A 35 -14.25 8.84 -10.00
N VAL A 36 -13.14 8.44 -9.39
CA VAL A 36 -13.12 7.61 -8.19
C VAL A 36 -12.57 8.44 -7.04
N PHE A 37 -13.38 8.66 -6.01
CA PHE A 37 -12.99 9.27 -4.76
C PHE A 37 -12.37 8.19 -3.85
N GLY A 38 -11.17 8.45 -3.34
CA GLY A 38 -10.40 7.51 -2.54
C GLY A 38 -9.71 8.15 -1.34
N GLY A 39 -8.61 7.54 -0.90
CA GLY A 39 -7.74 8.15 0.09
C GLY A 39 -8.19 8.03 1.54
N SER A 40 -7.62 8.87 2.40
CA SER A 40 -7.84 8.79 3.85
C SER A 40 -9.28 9.11 4.26
N VAL A 41 -9.93 10.04 3.56
CA VAL A 41 -11.32 10.44 3.82
C VAL A 41 -12.30 9.32 3.45
N ALA A 42 -12.11 8.67 2.30
CA ALA A 42 -12.93 7.53 1.89
C ALA A 42 -12.79 6.33 2.86
N LYS A 43 -11.66 6.23 3.57
CA LYS A 43 -11.37 5.16 4.55
C LYS A 43 -11.79 5.50 5.99
N HIS A 44 -12.29 6.70 6.26
CA HIS A 44 -12.54 7.20 7.62
C HIS A 44 -11.29 7.31 8.52
N MET A 45 -10.13 7.50 7.89
CA MET A 45 -8.81 7.64 8.54
C MET A 45 -8.28 9.08 8.45
N GLU A 46 -9.15 10.03 8.12
CA GLU A 46 -8.82 11.41 7.86
C GLU A 46 -8.57 12.22 9.14
N ARG A 47 -7.71 13.23 8.99
CA ARG A 47 -7.59 14.36 9.90
C ARG A 47 -8.48 15.51 9.39
N PRO A 48 -8.75 16.54 10.20
CA PRO A 48 -9.49 17.72 9.73
C PRO A 48 -8.84 18.41 8.52
N ASP A 49 -7.54 18.26 8.33
CA ASP A 49 -6.72 18.85 7.27
C ASP A 49 -6.31 17.86 6.17
N SER A 50 -6.92 16.67 6.13
CA SER A 50 -6.64 15.65 5.11
C SER A 50 -7.13 16.09 3.73
N ASP A 51 -6.26 15.98 2.73
CA ASP A 51 -6.58 16.10 1.32
C ASP A 51 -7.70 15.15 0.82
N ILE A 52 -8.30 15.51 -0.32
CA ILE A 52 -9.25 14.66 -1.03
C ILE A 52 -8.53 14.02 -2.22
N ASP A 53 -8.39 12.70 -2.19
CA ASP A 53 -7.76 11.93 -3.26
C ASP A 53 -8.75 11.58 -4.38
N ALA A 54 -8.32 11.79 -5.63
CA ALA A 54 -9.05 11.50 -6.85
C ALA A 54 -8.25 10.59 -7.79
N MET A 55 -8.79 9.40 -8.08
CA MET A 55 -8.34 8.62 -9.24
C MET A 55 -9.25 8.94 -10.42
N VAL A 56 -8.71 9.65 -11.41
CA VAL A 56 -9.47 10.19 -12.55
C VAL A 56 -9.21 9.30 -13.75
N VAL A 57 -10.20 8.52 -14.15
CA VAL A 57 -10.09 7.62 -15.31
C VAL A 57 -10.34 8.43 -16.57
N VAL A 58 -9.39 8.43 -17.50
CA VAL A 58 -9.38 9.25 -18.70
C VAL A 58 -9.21 8.42 -19.97
N THR A 59 -9.48 9.02 -21.12
CA THR A 59 -9.18 8.43 -22.43
C THR A 59 -7.67 8.31 -22.66
N ASP A 60 -7.28 7.41 -23.56
CA ASP A 60 -5.87 7.20 -23.89
C ASP A 60 -5.23 8.46 -24.49
N ASP A 61 -5.95 9.20 -25.35
CA ASP A 61 -5.49 10.46 -25.93
C ASP A 61 -5.23 11.54 -24.87
N PHE A 62 -6.14 11.65 -23.89
CA PHE A 62 -5.96 12.56 -22.76
C PHE A 62 -4.70 12.17 -21.98
N TYR A 63 -4.56 10.89 -21.64
CA TYR A 63 -3.43 10.39 -20.85
C TYR A 63 -2.10 10.57 -21.59
N ALA A 64 -2.06 10.30 -22.90
CA ALA A 64 -0.89 10.50 -23.74
C ALA A 64 -0.43 11.96 -23.71
N LYS A 65 -1.35 12.91 -23.90
CA LYS A 65 -1.05 14.34 -23.79
C LYS A 65 -0.56 14.71 -22.39
N ALA A 66 -1.24 14.26 -21.34
CA ALA A 66 -0.83 14.53 -19.96
C ALA A 66 0.57 13.97 -19.67
N LYS A 67 0.91 12.82 -20.26
CA LYS A 67 2.23 12.20 -20.14
C LYS A 67 3.32 12.99 -20.87
N GLU A 68 3.04 13.48 -22.07
CA GLU A 68 3.97 14.36 -22.81
C GLU A 68 4.26 15.66 -22.04
N GLU A 69 3.25 16.18 -21.33
CA GLU A 69 3.35 17.38 -20.50
C GLU A 69 3.87 17.11 -19.07
N ASN A 70 4.14 15.85 -18.71
CA ASN A 70 4.52 15.41 -17.35
C ASN A 70 3.51 15.81 -16.25
N CYS A 71 2.22 15.81 -16.58
CA CYS A 71 1.11 16.21 -15.69
C CYS A 71 0.09 15.08 -15.44
N THR A 72 0.55 13.82 -15.41
CA THR A 72 -0.31 12.65 -15.12
C THR A 72 -0.82 12.59 -13.69
N ALA A 73 -0.26 13.39 -12.79
CA ALA A 73 -0.72 13.59 -11.42
C ALA A 73 -0.48 15.04 -11.02
N GLY A 74 -1.22 15.53 -10.04
CA GLY A 74 -1.05 16.88 -9.54
C GLY A 74 -1.93 17.19 -8.35
N MET A 75 -1.77 18.41 -7.86
CA MET A 75 -2.63 18.96 -6.82
C MET A 75 -3.42 20.15 -7.34
N ILE A 76 -4.64 20.34 -6.84
CA ILE A 76 -5.42 21.56 -7.02
C ILE A 76 -5.42 22.29 -5.66
N PRO A 77 -4.70 23.43 -5.54
CA PRO A 77 -4.60 24.16 -4.27
C PRO A 77 -5.89 24.90 -3.89
N MET A 78 -6.13 24.98 -2.58
CA MET A 78 -7.30 25.53 -1.88
C MET A 78 -7.57 27.04 -1.97
N GLY A 79 -7.12 27.75 -3.01
CA GLY A 79 -7.86 28.98 -3.38
C GLY A 79 -9.31 28.63 -3.78
N ASP A 80 -9.48 27.38 -4.20
CA ASP A 80 -10.64 26.78 -4.84
C ASP A 80 -11.13 25.52 -4.08
N CYS A 81 -11.14 25.52 -2.73
CA CYS A 81 -11.67 24.41 -1.94
C CYS A 81 -12.23 24.88 -0.57
N ALA A 82 -12.98 24.00 0.12
CA ALA A 82 -13.89 24.36 1.22
C ALA A 82 -13.30 24.58 2.64
N TYR A 83 -12.00 24.38 2.93
CA TYR A 83 -11.46 24.51 4.32
C TYR A 83 -9.93 24.73 4.44
N PRO A 84 -9.42 25.46 5.45
CA PRO A 84 -7.99 25.81 5.52
C PRO A 84 -7.04 24.60 5.50
N GLY A 85 -6.06 24.63 4.59
CA GLY A 85 -4.93 23.68 4.54
C GLY A 85 -5.15 22.40 3.73
N GLY A 86 -6.36 22.13 3.25
CA GLY A 86 -6.57 20.97 2.36
C GLY A 86 -6.09 21.21 0.92
N TYR A 87 -6.33 20.24 0.05
CA TYR A 87 -6.17 20.33 -1.40
C TYR A 87 -6.79 19.07 -2.03
N PHE A 88 -6.94 19.07 -3.36
CA PHE A 88 -7.25 17.85 -4.10
C PHE A 88 -5.96 17.25 -4.64
N ASP A 89 -5.67 16.00 -4.31
CA ASP A 89 -4.63 15.21 -4.98
C ASP A 89 -5.30 14.38 -6.07
N TYR A 90 -4.88 14.53 -7.32
CA TYR A 90 -5.43 13.75 -8.42
C TYR A 90 -4.35 12.98 -9.17
N LYS A 91 -4.76 11.81 -9.66
CA LYS A 91 -3.95 10.96 -10.53
C LYS A 91 -4.79 10.55 -11.72
N TYR A 92 -4.33 10.87 -12.93
CA TYR A 92 -4.95 10.37 -14.15
C TYR A 92 -4.58 8.91 -14.35
N MET A 93 -5.54 8.11 -14.80
CA MET A 93 -5.40 6.68 -15.03
C MET A 93 -6.13 6.30 -16.32
N THR A 94 -5.59 5.37 -17.10
CA THR A 94 -6.34 4.81 -18.23
C THR A 94 -7.26 3.69 -17.77
N LYS A 95 -8.22 3.29 -18.61
CA LYS A 95 -9.03 2.10 -18.36
C LYS A 95 -8.17 0.83 -18.24
N ASP A 96 -7.10 0.74 -19.04
CA ASP A 96 -6.14 -0.37 -18.99
C ASP A 96 -5.42 -0.44 -17.63
N PHE A 97 -5.06 0.71 -17.05
CA PHE A 97 -4.53 0.75 -15.68
C PHE A 97 -5.54 0.18 -14.68
N ILE A 98 -6.82 0.53 -14.78
CA ILE A 98 -7.86 0.02 -13.87
C ILE A 98 -8.04 -1.50 -14.04
N ARG A 99 -7.93 -2.03 -15.26
CA ARG A 99 -7.96 -3.47 -15.53
C ARG A 99 -6.75 -4.18 -14.93
N ASP A 100 -5.56 -3.66 -15.18
CA ASP A 100 -4.31 -4.18 -14.59
C ASP A 100 -4.37 -4.13 -13.06
N ALA A 101 -4.91 -3.06 -12.48
CA ALA A 101 -5.01 -2.92 -11.04
C ALA A 101 -5.98 -3.95 -10.42
N ALA A 102 -7.09 -4.25 -11.10
CA ALA A 102 -8.01 -5.30 -10.65
C ALA A 102 -7.32 -6.67 -10.65
N GLU A 103 -6.46 -6.94 -11.63
CA GLU A 103 -5.81 -8.25 -11.81
C GLU A 103 -4.55 -8.43 -10.97
N LYS A 104 -3.62 -7.46 -10.98
CA LYS A 104 -2.23 -7.64 -10.56
C LYS A 104 -1.57 -6.40 -9.92
N ALA A 105 -2.36 -5.42 -9.46
CA ALA A 105 -1.77 -4.28 -8.73
C ALA A 105 -1.02 -4.73 -7.48
N SER A 106 0.00 -3.95 -7.13
CA SER A 106 0.68 -4.01 -5.85
C SER A 106 -0.29 -3.79 -4.67
N GLU A 107 0.02 -4.33 -3.49
CA GLU A 107 -0.85 -4.15 -2.33
C GLU A 107 -1.11 -2.69 -1.95
N PRO A 108 -0.14 -1.74 -1.98
CA PRO A 108 -0.40 -0.32 -1.75
C PRO A 108 -1.39 0.27 -2.75
N THR A 109 -1.29 -0.13 -4.02
CA THR A 109 -2.25 0.29 -5.04
C THR A 109 -3.63 -0.28 -4.72
N ARG A 110 -3.74 -1.57 -4.39
CA ARG A 110 -5.03 -2.17 -4.01
C ARG A 110 -5.61 -1.51 -2.76
N ASN A 111 -4.76 -1.25 -1.77
CA ASN A 111 -5.13 -0.58 -0.53
C ASN A 111 -5.65 0.83 -0.81
N SER A 112 -5.13 1.57 -1.79
CA SER A 112 -5.62 2.92 -2.13
C SER A 112 -7.08 2.95 -2.61
N PHE A 113 -7.62 1.80 -3.06
CA PHE A 113 -9.02 1.65 -3.45
C PHE A 113 -9.93 1.13 -2.32
N ILE A 114 -9.41 0.76 -1.15
CA ILE A 114 -10.25 0.40 0.01
C ILE A 114 -11.12 1.60 0.38
N GLY A 115 -12.43 1.37 0.50
CA GLY A 115 -13.41 2.41 0.80
C GLY A 115 -13.68 3.38 -0.35
N SER A 116 -13.08 3.19 -1.53
CA SER A 116 -13.25 4.10 -2.65
C SER A 116 -14.66 4.07 -3.24
N HIS A 117 -15.07 5.22 -3.79
CA HIS A 117 -16.40 5.43 -4.36
C HIS A 117 -16.29 5.93 -5.81
N VAL A 118 -16.98 5.27 -6.73
CA VAL A 118 -17.12 5.77 -8.11
C VAL A 118 -18.18 6.87 -8.09
N MET A 119 -17.75 8.12 -8.23
CA MET A 119 -18.63 9.29 -8.14
C MET A 119 -19.44 9.49 -9.42
N PHE A 120 -18.85 9.15 -10.56
CA PHE A 120 -19.51 9.01 -11.84
C PHE A 120 -18.70 8.13 -12.78
N SER A 121 -19.37 7.56 -13.79
CA SER A 121 -18.70 6.86 -14.88
C SER A 121 -19.56 6.89 -16.15
N ALA A 122 -18.96 7.22 -17.29
CA ALA A 122 -19.52 7.02 -18.62
C ALA A 122 -19.34 5.57 -19.12
N ASP A 123 -18.52 4.77 -18.43
CA ASP A 123 -18.22 3.37 -18.76
C ASP A 123 -18.57 2.43 -17.59
N PRO A 124 -19.58 1.57 -17.72
CA PRO A 124 -19.96 0.62 -16.67
C PRO A 124 -18.85 -0.38 -16.30
N GLU A 125 -17.97 -0.76 -17.24
CA GLU A 125 -16.87 -1.71 -16.99
C GLU A 125 -15.89 -1.14 -15.96
N VAL A 126 -15.59 0.17 -16.03
CA VAL A 126 -14.72 0.84 -15.06
C VAL A 126 -15.28 0.71 -13.65
N THR A 127 -16.61 0.87 -13.49
CA THR A 127 -17.26 0.75 -12.18
C THR A 127 -17.17 -0.67 -11.63
N GLU A 128 -17.30 -1.68 -12.48
CA GLU A 128 -17.14 -3.08 -12.10
C GLU A 128 -15.69 -3.37 -11.70
N LEU A 129 -14.71 -2.98 -12.51
CA LEU A 129 -13.29 -3.23 -12.24
C LEU A 129 -12.83 -2.58 -10.95
N VAL A 130 -13.23 -1.33 -10.67
CA VAL A 130 -12.86 -0.62 -9.43
C VAL A 130 -13.25 -1.40 -8.18
N SER A 131 -14.43 -2.05 -8.18
CA SER A 131 -14.89 -2.87 -7.04
C SER A 131 -14.05 -4.12 -6.79
N LYS A 132 -13.26 -4.57 -7.78
CA LYS A 132 -12.40 -5.77 -7.69
C LYS A 132 -10.97 -5.44 -7.23
N ILE A 133 -10.57 -4.18 -7.27
CA ILE A 133 -9.20 -3.76 -6.92
C ILE A 133 -8.87 -3.99 -5.43
N PRO A 134 -9.70 -3.57 -4.45
CA PRO A 134 -9.31 -3.58 -3.03
C PRO A 134 -9.51 -4.95 -2.36
N VAL A 135 -9.20 -6.03 -3.07
CA VAL A 135 -9.33 -7.41 -2.60
C VAL A 135 -7.95 -8.01 -2.34
N PHE A 136 -7.79 -8.69 -1.21
CA PHE A 136 -6.57 -9.42 -0.87
C PHE A 136 -6.32 -10.56 -1.86
N GLN A 137 -5.08 -10.70 -2.33
CA GLN A 137 -4.73 -11.65 -3.39
C GLN A 137 -4.28 -12.99 -2.80
N GLU A 138 -5.23 -13.85 -2.44
CA GLU A 138 -4.97 -15.18 -1.89
C GLU A 138 -3.99 -16.01 -2.74
N ARG A 139 -4.03 -15.87 -4.07
CA ARG A 139 -3.15 -16.60 -5.00
C ARG A 139 -1.66 -16.24 -4.84
N GLU A 140 -1.35 -15.08 -4.26
CA GLU A 140 0.02 -14.59 -4.08
C GLU A 140 0.54 -14.85 -2.66
N TYR A 141 -0.33 -15.30 -1.74
CA TYR A 141 0.00 -15.47 -0.31
C TYR A 141 1.25 -16.32 -0.10
N GLU A 142 1.29 -17.53 -0.66
CA GLU A 142 2.43 -18.45 -0.47
C GLU A 142 3.74 -17.87 -1.03
N ASP A 143 3.67 -17.22 -2.20
CA ASP A 143 4.87 -16.66 -2.83
C ASP A 143 5.38 -15.43 -2.05
N LYS A 144 4.47 -14.60 -1.54
CA LYS A 144 4.78 -13.45 -0.66
C LYS A 144 5.39 -13.91 0.65
N MET A 145 4.76 -14.89 1.31
CA MET A 145 5.25 -15.42 2.58
C MET A 145 6.65 -16.03 2.42
N LEU A 146 6.90 -16.73 1.31
CA LEU A 146 8.24 -17.23 1.00
C LEU A 146 9.25 -16.09 0.79
N SER A 147 8.91 -15.05 0.04
CA SER A 147 9.78 -13.87 -0.14
C SER A 147 10.08 -13.15 1.16
N PHE A 148 9.07 -12.79 1.96
CA PHE A 148 9.27 -12.08 3.23
C PHE A 148 10.02 -12.94 4.25
N PHE A 149 9.74 -14.24 4.33
CA PHE A 149 10.48 -15.13 5.22
C PHE A 149 11.93 -15.29 4.79
N SER A 150 12.19 -15.35 3.47
CA SER A 150 13.56 -15.43 2.94
C SER A 150 14.35 -14.16 3.19
N ASP A 151 13.70 -13.00 3.05
CA ASP A 151 14.27 -11.70 3.41
C ASP A 151 14.59 -11.60 4.90
N LEU A 152 13.67 -12.03 5.78
CA LEU A 152 13.91 -12.15 7.21
C LEU A 152 15.11 -13.07 7.51
N GLN A 153 15.12 -14.27 6.93
CA GLN A 153 16.18 -15.27 7.16
C GLN A 153 17.56 -14.70 6.83
N LEU A 154 17.74 -14.12 5.64
CA LEU A 154 19.03 -13.59 5.23
C LEU A 154 19.44 -12.36 6.05
N ASN A 155 18.51 -11.42 6.27
CA ASN A 155 18.84 -10.21 7.04
C ASN A 155 19.09 -10.48 8.51
N TYR A 156 18.33 -11.38 9.14
CA TYR A 156 18.52 -11.71 10.55
C TYR A 156 19.67 -12.69 10.77
N GLN A 157 19.66 -13.88 10.15
CA GLN A 157 20.65 -14.91 10.45
C GLN A 157 22.03 -14.61 9.85
N TYR A 158 22.08 -14.13 8.61
CA TYR A 158 23.35 -13.91 7.93
C TYR A 158 23.87 -12.48 8.13
N PHE A 159 23.15 -11.47 7.64
CA PHE A 159 23.64 -10.11 7.71
C PHE A 159 23.76 -9.63 9.16
N TRP A 160 22.68 -9.67 9.95
CA TRP A 160 22.70 -9.17 11.32
C TRP A 160 23.61 -9.98 12.25
N LYS A 161 23.41 -11.30 12.34
CA LYS A 161 24.11 -12.14 13.34
C LYS A 161 25.53 -12.53 12.95
N ILE A 162 25.81 -12.80 11.68
CA ILE A 162 27.13 -13.26 11.22
C ILE A 162 27.98 -12.09 10.73
N CYS A 163 27.48 -11.30 9.78
CA CYS A 163 28.26 -10.21 9.19
C CYS A 163 28.42 -9.01 10.14
N ARG A 164 27.51 -8.84 11.12
CA ARG A 164 27.57 -7.80 12.16
C ARG A 164 27.76 -6.39 11.57
N PRO A 165 26.81 -5.91 10.75
CA PRO A 165 26.97 -4.68 9.99
C PRO A 165 27.07 -3.46 10.90
N GLU A 166 27.80 -2.46 10.42
CA GLU A 166 27.96 -1.16 11.08
C GLU A 166 27.42 -0.02 10.20
N GLY A 167 27.23 1.15 10.81
CA GLY A 167 26.82 2.38 10.13
C GLY A 167 25.50 2.22 9.36
N TYR A 168 25.48 2.72 8.12
CA TYR A 168 24.30 2.66 7.24
C TYR A 168 23.77 1.24 7.04
N MET A 169 24.66 0.24 6.89
CA MET A 169 24.24 -1.13 6.65
C MET A 169 23.51 -1.72 7.86
N LYS A 170 23.87 -1.29 9.08
CA LYS A 170 23.16 -1.70 10.30
C LYS A 170 21.70 -1.24 10.26
N ILE A 171 21.46 0.02 9.90
CA ILE A 171 20.12 0.59 9.77
C ILE A 171 19.34 -0.08 8.64
N ARG A 172 19.98 -0.30 7.48
CA ARG A 172 19.35 -0.97 6.34
C ARG A 172 18.89 -2.39 6.69
N THR A 173 19.77 -3.18 7.31
CA THR A 173 19.48 -4.56 7.73
C THR A 173 18.38 -4.60 8.78
N ALA A 174 18.43 -3.70 9.78
CA ALA A 174 17.37 -3.59 10.79
C ALA A 174 16.01 -3.28 10.15
N SER A 175 15.98 -2.37 9.18
CA SER A 175 14.76 -2.03 8.45
C SER A 175 14.18 -3.22 7.69
N GLU A 176 14.99 -4.07 7.04
CA GLU A 176 14.50 -5.26 6.33
C GLU A 176 13.92 -6.31 7.29
N ILE A 177 14.54 -6.50 8.46
CA ILE A 177 14.05 -7.44 9.48
C ILE A 177 12.66 -7.00 9.96
N VAL A 178 12.53 -5.74 10.37
CA VAL A 178 11.25 -5.20 10.86
C VAL A 178 10.20 -5.20 9.75
N TYR A 179 10.59 -4.82 8.52
CA TYR A 179 9.71 -4.87 7.36
C TYR A 179 9.17 -6.28 7.16
N SER A 180 10.04 -7.29 7.06
CA SER A 180 9.64 -8.68 6.85
C SER A 180 8.69 -9.22 7.93
N LEU A 181 8.98 -8.96 9.20
CA LEU A 181 8.12 -9.35 10.33
C LEU A 181 6.72 -8.73 10.19
N TYR A 182 6.68 -7.41 9.97
CA TYR A 182 5.42 -6.68 9.83
C TYR A 182 4.62 -7.13 8.60
N ARG A 183 5.28 -7.37 7.46
CA ARG A 183 4.60 -7.84 6.24
C ARG A 183 3.99 -9.21 6.44
N MET A 184 4.69 -10.16 7.08
CA MET A 184 4.15 -11.49 7.36
C MET A 184 2.94 -11.46 8.30
N VAL A 185 2.92 -10.58 9.32
CA VAL A 185 1.72 -10.38 10.15
C VAL A 185 0.53 -9.90 9.30
N LEU A 186 0.74 -8.93 8.40
CA LEU A 186 -0.34 -8.47 7.51
C LEU A 186 -0.86 -9.59 6.60
N GLN A 187 0.03 -10.42 6.03
CA GLN A 187 -0.36 -11.52 5.16
C GLN A 187 -1.21 -12.56 5.89
N GLU A 188 -0.83 -13.01 7.09
CA GLU A 188 -1.63 -13.99 7.85
C GLU A 188 -3.03 -13.47 8.23
N ASN A 189 -3.17 -12.15 8.35
CA ASN A 189 -4.45 -11.47 8.59
C ASN A 189 -5.22 -11.11 7.30
N ARG A 190 -4.68 -11.40 6.11
CA ARG A 190 -5.25 -10.99 4.80
C ARG A 190 -5.47 -9.48 4.68
N ILE A 191 -4.56 -8.71 5.27
CA ILE A 191 -4.58 -7.26 5.25
C ILE A 191 -3.67 -6.77 4.13
N LEU A 192 -4.24 -6.03 3.17
CA LEU A 192 -3.48 -5.36 2.12
C LEU A 192 -2.50 -4.35 2.74
N PHE A 193 -1.22 -4.44 2.36
CA PHE A 193 -0.20 -3.44 2.69
C PHE A 193 -0.69 -2.02 2.37
N PRO A 194 -0.71 -1.09 3.34
CA PRO A 194 -1.06 0.29 3.01
C PRO A 194 0.08 1.02 2.30
N CYS A 195 1.23 1.08 2.97
CA CYS A 195 2.51 1.65 2.55
C CYS A 195 3.44 1.64 3.77
N ASN A 196 4.72 1.93 3.59
CA ASN A 196 5.68 2.00 4.70
C ASN A 196 5.28 3.02 5.78
N ARG A 197 4.66 4.15 5.40
CA ARG A 197 4.21 5.18 6.35
C ARG A 197 3.18 4.67 7.36
N ARG A 198 2.36 3.68 7.00
CA ARG A 198 1.23 3.17 7.80
C ARG A 198 1.39 1.69 8.20
N LEU A 199 2.51 1.05 7.82
CA LEU A 199 2.75 -0.36 8.04
C LEU A 199 2.59 -0.76 9.51
N GLU A 200 3.33 -0.10 10.40
CA GLU A 200 3.32 -0.42 11.83
C GLU A 200 1.94 -0.20 12.46
N GLU A 201 1.24 0.86 12.09
CA GLU A 201 -0.13 1.12 12.56
C GLU A 201 -1.08 -0.02 12.17
N PHE A 202 -0.95 -0.55 10.96
CA PHE A 202 -1.78 -1.66 10.50
C PHE A 202 -1.45 -2.96 11.22
N VAL A 203 -0.17 -3.20 11.51
CA VAL A 203 0.25 -4.37 12.31
C VAL A 203 -0.31 -4.27 13.73
N LYS A 204 -0.14 -3.13 14.41
CA LYS A 204 -0.67 -2.89 15.77
C LYS A 204 -2.17 -3.14 15.89
N ASN A 205 -2.93 -2.87 14.83
CA ASN A 205 -4.38 -3.03 14.77
C ASN A 205 -4.83 -4.35 14.12
N ALA A 206 -3.90 -5.24 13.75
CA ALA A 206 -4.24 -6.53 13.18
C ALA A 206 -5.02 -7.37 14.22
N PRO A 207 -6.12 -8.05 13.81
CA PRO A 207 -6.93 -8.84 14.73
C PRO A 207 -6.17 -9.98 15.43
N ASP A 208 -5.20 -10.56 14.74
CA ASP A 208 -4.34 -11.62 15.24
C ASP A 208 -2.89 -11.18 15.03
N GLN A 209 -2.12 -11.00 16.11
CA GLN A 209 -0.73 -10.56 16.01
C GLN A 209 0.12 -11.18 17.13
N PRO A 210 1.43 -11.34 16.93
CA PRO A 210 2.30 -11.85 17.98
C PRO A 210 2.32 -10.89 19.17
N GLU A 211 2.22 -11.45 20.37
CA GLU A 211 2.31 -10.68 21.61
C GLU A 211 3.69 -10.01 21.73
N HIS A 212 3.69 -8.71 22.05
CA HIS A 212 4.89 -7.88 22.27
C HIS A 212 5.83 -7.67 21.08
N MET A 213 5.60 -8.29 19.91
CA MET A 213 6.53 -8.19 18.77
C MET A 213 6.71 -6.76 18.29
N VAL A 214 5.64 -5.97 18.25
CA VAL A 214 5.72 -4.58 17.77
C VAL A 214 6.56 -3.74 18.72
N GLU A 215 6.38 -3.89 20.04
CA GLU A 215 7.17 -3.20 21.05
C GLU A 215 8.66 -3.57 20.95
N TYR A 216 8.97 -4.85 20.67
CA TYR A 216 10.34 -5.29 20.43
C TYR A 216 10.93 -4.72 19.14
N CYS A 217 10.14 -4.63 18.05
CA CYS A 217 10.56 -3.98 16.81
C CYS A 217 10.81 -2.48 17.01
N GLU A 218 9.97 -1.77 17.76
CA GLU A 218 10.16 -0.36 18.10
C GLU A 218 11.42 -0.16 18.95
N GLU A 219 11.65 -1.02 19.95
CA GLU A 219 12.88 -1.00 20.73
C GLU A 219 14.09 -1.27 19.84
N PHE A 220 14.01 -2.24 18.96
CA PHE A 220 15.08 -2.57 18.02
C PHE A 220 15.41 -1.40 17.09
N CYS A 221 14.41 -0.70 16.55
CA CYS A 221 14.63 0.51 15.74
C CYS A 221 15.32 1.64 16.51
N ARG A 222 15.10 1.73 17.83
CA ARG A 222 15.74 2.75 18.69
C ARG A 222 17.16 2.38 19.10
N THR A 223 17.39 1.11 19.44
CA THR A 223 18.63 0.65 20.07
C THR A 223 19.60 0.02 19.07
N LEU A 224 19.07 -0.65 18.03
CA LEU A 224 19.82 -1.47 17.09
C LEU A 224 20.65 -2.55 17.81
N GLU A 225 20.10 -3.11 18.90
CA GLU A 225 20.74 -4.13 19.74
C GLU A 225 20.12 -5.51 19.56
N ASP A 226 20.93 -6.55 19.81
CA ASP A 226 20.57 -7.95 19.59
C ASP A 226 19.33 -8.40 20.39
N GLU A 227 19.22 -7.97 21.64
CA GLU A 227 18.18 -8.47 22.55
C GLU A 227 16.77 -8.17 22.03
N ALA A 228 16.56 -6.97 21.49
CA ALA A 228 15.24 -6.55 21.00
C ALA A 228 14.84 -7.32 19.73
N VAL A 229 15.75 -7.46 18.77
CA VAL A 229 15.45 -8.22 17.53
C VAL A 229 15.27 -9.71 17.79
N ASP A 230 16.00 -10.29 18.74
CA ASP A 230 15.86 -11.71 19.10
C ASP A 230 14.47 -11.99 19.67
N LYS A 231 14.00 -11.13 20.58
CA LYS A 231 12.64 -11.22 21.12
C LYS A 231 11.57 -11.00 20.06
N ALA A 232 11.77 -10.07 19.12
CA ALA A 232 10.83 -9.83 18.03
C ALA A 232 10.69 -11.06 17.11
N VAL A 233 11.82 -11.67 16.72
CA VAL A 233 11.84 -12.86 15.87
C VAL A 233 11.25 -14.06 16.61
N GLU A 234 11.57 -14.27 17.89
CA GLU A 234 11.01 -15.33 18.71
C GLU A 234 9.48 -15.18 18.88
N ALA A 235 8.99 -13.96 19.15
CA ALA A 235 7.57 -13.67 19.25
C ALA A 235 6.83 -14.07 17.95
N TRP A 236 7.36 -13.68 16.79
CA TRP A 236 6.80 -14.07 15.50
C TRP A 236 6.82 -15.59 15.30
N MET A 237 7.95 -16.27 15.58
CA MET A 237 8.08 -17.73 15.42
C MET A 237 7.10 -18.52 16.29
N ASN A 238 6.78 -18.02 17.49
CA ASN A 238 5.84 -18.66 18.41
C ASN A 238 4.37 -18.43 18.02
N TRP A 239 4.09 -17.37 17.25
CA TRP A 239 2.74 -16.98 16.85
C TRP A 239 2.33 -17.49 15.46
N THR A 240 3.26 -17.48 14.51
CA THR A 240 2.96 -17.71 13.09
C THR A 240 2.35 -19.09 12.83
N LYS A 241 1.38 -19.14 11.93
CA LYS A 241 0.78 -20.39 11.41
C LYS A 241 1.41 -20.82 10.08
N TYR A 242 2.29 -20.00 9.53
CA TYR A 242 2.96 -20.26 8.27
C TYR A 242 3.98 -21.41 8.44
N ASP A 243 3.82 -22.47 7.63
CA ASP A 243 4.79 -23.57 7.58
C ASP A 243 6.01 -23.15 6.75
N TYR A 244 6.89 -22.38 7.38
CA TYR A 244 8.05 -21.82 6.72
C TYR A 244 9.14 -22.87 6.39
N PRO A 245 9.86 -22.71 5.26
CA PRO A 245 10.92 -23.64 4.86
C PRO A 245 12.01 -23.79 5.92
N LYS A 246 12.46 -25.03 6.15
CA LYS A 246 13.59 -25.33 7.04
C LYS A 246 14.92 -25.48 6.31
N ASP A 247 14.88 -25.72 5.00
CA ASP A 247 16.07 -25.76 4.16
C ASP A 247 16.51 -24.34 3.81
N THR A 248 17.71 -23.98 4.24
CA THR A 248 18.29 -22.65 4.01
C THR A 248 18.56 -22.39 2.53
N ALA A 249 18.79 -23.44 1.71
CA ALA A 249 18.98 -23.29 0.28
C ALA A 249 17.73 -22.76 -0.43
N VAL A 250 16.52 -23.12 0.07
CA VAL A 250 15.25 -22.59 -0.44
C VAL A 250 15.17 -21.09 -0.19
N CYS A 251 15.44 -20.67 1.04
CA CYS A 251 15.39 -19.26 1.43
C CYS A 251 16.44 -18.43 0.67
N GLN A 252 17.66 -18.95 0.55
CA GLN A 252 18.73 -18.29 -0.20
C GLN A 252 18.39 -18.17 -1.68
N SER A 253 17.82 -19.22 -2.29
CA SER A 253 17.42 -19.18 -3.70
C SER A 253 16.33 -18.14 -3.94
N ARG A 254 15.33 -18.06 -3.04
CA ARG A 254 14.28 -17.04 -3.12
C ARG A 254 14.86 -15.64 -2.95
N TYR A 255 15.72 -15.42 -1.96
CA TYR A 255 16.37 -14.13 -1.74
C TYR A 255 17.17 -13.68 -2.97
N CYS A 256 17.97 -14.56 -3.57
CA CYS A 256 18.68 -14.24 -4.81
C CYS A 256 17.72 -13.89 -5.96
N ALA A 257 16.59 -14.60 -6.09
CA ALA A 257 15.59 -14.29 -7.10
C ALA A 257 14.97 -12.89 -6.91
N ASP A 258 14.65 -12.52 -5.67
CA ASP A 258 13.98 -11.26 -5.33
C ASP A 258 14.92 -10.05 -5.37
N PHE A 259 16.16 -10.20 -4.89
CA PHE A 259 17.06 -9.06 -4.64
C PHE A 259 18.25 -8.97 -5.59
N GLU A 260 18.66 -10.07 -6.23
CA GLU A 260 19.85 -10.11 -7.09
C GLU A 260 19.54 -10.37 -8.57
N GLN A 261 18.51 -11.17 -8.85
CA GLN A 261 18.22 -11.69 -10.20
C GLN A 261 16.90 -11.18 -10.80
N TRP A 262 16.14 -10.36 -10.07
CA TRP A 262 14.84 -9.81 -10.51
C TRP A 262 14.91 -9.07 -11.86
N TRP A 263 16.07 -8.51 -12.22
CA TRP A 263 16.27 -7.81 -13.50
C TRP A 263 16.34 -8.78 -14.70
N ARG A 264 16.63 -10.07 -14.47
CA ARG A 264 16.63 -11.13 -15.50
C ARG A 264 15.26 -11.77 -15.62
N GLU A 265 14.66 -12.09 -14.48
CA GLU A 265 13.34 -12.70 -14.37
C GLU A 265 12.49 -11.76 -13.50
N PRO A 266 11.68 -10.87 -14.12
CA PRO A 266 10.93 -9.86 -13.39
C PRO A 266 10.14 -10.46 -12.23
N ARG A 267 10.43 -9.96 -11.03
CA ARG A 267 9.68 -10.24 -9.81
C ARG A 267 9.08 -8.95 -9.25
N PRO A 268 8.00 -9.05 -8.46
CA PRO A 268 7.44 -7.89 -7.78
C PRO A 268 8.48 -7.18 -6.91
N LEU A 269 8.39 -5.86 -6.84
CA LEU A 269 9.21 -5.09 -5.92
C LEU A 269 8.79 -5.42 -4.48
N ILE A 270 9.64 -6.17 -3.75
CA ILE A 270 9.31 -6.65 -2.39
C ILE A 270 8.86 -5.52 -1.47
N ALA A 271 9.46 -4.32 -1.58
CA ALA A 271 9.11 -3.15 -0.77
C ALA A 271 7.68 -2.62 -0.99
N GLU A 272 7.01 -3.02 -2.08
CA GLU A 272 5.65 -2.60 -2.44
C GLU A 272 4.71 -3.78 -2.74
N TRP A 273 5.17 -5.03 -2.70
CA TRP A 273 4.39 -6.19 -3.15
C TRP A 273 3.29 -6.59 -2.17
#